data_AF-A0A6L4YD91-F1
#
_entry.id   AF-A0A6L4YD91-F1
#
_cell.length_a   1.000
_cell.length_b   1.000
_cell.length_c   1.000
_cell.angle_alpha   90.00
_cell.angle_beta   90.00
_cell.angle_gamma   90.00
#
_symmetry.space_group_name_H-M   'P 1'
#
loop_
_entity.id
_entity.type
_entity.pdbx_description
1 polymer ?
#
loop_
_entity_poly.entity_id
_entity_poly.type
_entity_poly.pdbx_seq_one_letter_code
_entity_poly.pdbx_strand_id
1 'polypeptide(L)'
;MRKSMRAPLVMVLVLVSAASIVSAASPASEAEMEARLKELYPSTRITAVRPSEVLGLYEVTMGRSVAFTDPTGRYFVFGHLFDMKEQKDLTAQRLSDINRIDFAQLPL
;
A
#
# COMPACT_ATOMS: atom_id res chain seq x y z
N MET A 1 -6.17 50.65 -63.31
CA MET A 1 -4.71 50.49 -63.27
C MET A 1 -4.34 49.62 -62.05
N ARG A 2 -3.71 48.46 -62.28
CA ARG A 2 -2.81 47.65 -61.38
C ARG A 2 -3.45 47.00 -60.12
N LYS A 3 -3.77 45.69 -60.15
CA LYS A 3 -2.95 44.45 -59.93
C LYS A 3 -3.04 43.97 -58.46
N SER A 4 -3.74 42.85 -58.18
CA SER A 4 -3.20 41.49 -57.83
C SER A 4 -2.68 41.40 -56.37
N MET A 5 -2.86 40.38 -55.50
CA MET A 5 -3.25 38.96 -55.59
C MET A 5 -2.85 38.23 -54.27
N ARG A 6 -3.60 37.19 -53.81
CA ARG A 6 -3.25 36.04 -52.90
C ARG A 6 -2.91 36.33 -51.41
N ALA A 7 -3.20 35.54 -50.36
CA ALA A 7 -3.78 34.21 -50.08
C ALA A 7 -4.08 34.11 -48.54
N PRO A 8 -4.82 33.10 -48.03
CA PRO A 8 -5.31 33.03 -46.64
C PRO A 8 -4.34 32.29 -45.70
N LEU A 9 -4.26 32.70 -44.43
CA LEU A 9 -3.43 32.06 -43.40
C LEU A 9 -4.33 31.49 -42.28
N VAL A 10 -4.44 30.16 -42.27
CA VAL A 10 -4.43 29.21 -41.13
C VAL A 10 -4.51 29.85 -39.72
N MET A 11 -5.37 29.33 -38.82
CA MET A 11 -4.93 28.53 -37.64
C MET A 11 -6.01 28.37 -36.53
N VAL A 12 -5.95 27.17 -35.94
CA VAL A 12 -6.41 26.73 -34.60
C VAL A 12 -7.84 26.17 -34.45
N LEU A 13 -7.91 24.85 -34.55
CA LEU A 13 -8.89 23.97 -33.90
C LEU A 13 -8.40 23.69 -32.47
N VAL A 14 -9.15 24.07 -31.43
CA VAL A 14 -8.89 23.66 -30.04
C VAL A 14 -9.82 22.52 -29.67
N LEU A 15 -9.32 21.29 -29.64
CA LEU A 15 -9.92 20.16 -28.95
C LEU A 15 -9.40 20.13 -27.51
N VAL A 16 -10.25 20.48 -26.54
CA VAL A 16 -9.96 20.30 -25.12
C VAL A 16 -10.30 18.86 -24.73
N SER A 17 -9.29 18.00 -24.69
CA SER A 17 -9.41 16.65 -24.14
C SER A 17 -9.21 16.70 -22.63
N ALA A 18 -10.28 16.56 -21.85
CA ALA A 18 -10.21 16.40 -20.40
C ALA A 18 -9.67 14.99 -20.07
N ALA A 19 -8.34 14.85 -19.95
CA ALA A 19 -7.74 13.65 -19.42
C ALA A 19 -7.89 13.65 -17.90
N SER A 20 -8.84 12.86 -17.39
CA SER A 20 -8.93 12.56 -15.96
C SER A 20 -7.69 11.78 -15.55
N ILE A 21 -6.81 12.42 -14.78
CA ILE A 21 -5.64 11.79 -14.20
C ILE A 21 -6.16 10.85 -13.10
N VAL A 22 -6.29 9.56 -13.40
CA VAL A 22 -6.40 8.54 -12.36
C VAL A 22 -5.05 8.51 -11.65
N SER A 23 -4.99 9.12 -10.47
CA SER A 23 -3.83 9.03 -9.60
C SER A 23 -3.77 7.60 -9.07
N ALA A 24 -3.00 6.75 -9.76
CA ALA A 24 -2.57 5.49 -9.19
C ALA A 24 -1.60 5.84 -8.05
N ALA A 25 -2.06 5.74 -6.81
CA ALA A 25 -1.20 5.88 -5.66
C ALA A 25 -0.09 4.82 -5.78
N SER A 26 1.16 5.28 -5.94
CA SER A 26 2.31 4.39 -5.87
C SER A 26 2.24 3.60 -4.56
N PRO A 27 2.56 2.30 -4.57
CA PRO A 27 2.58 1.52 -3.33
C PRO A 27 3.54 2.21 -2.37
N ALA A 28 3.00 2.69 -1.23
CA ALA A 28 3.81 3.29 -0.19
C ALA A 28 4.86 2.26 0.22
N SER A 29 6.11 2.69 0.33
CA SER A 29 7.17 1.85 0.85
C SER A 29 6.79 1.37 2.26
N GLU A 30 7.30 0.20 2.65
CA GLU A 30 7.06 -0.36 4.00
C GLU A 30 7.35 0.66 5.10
N ALA A 31 8.45 1.40 4.96
CA ALA A 31 8.87 2.43 5.89
C ALA A 31 7.89 3.61 5.97
N GLU A 32 7.37 4.07 4.84
CA GLU A 32 6.35 5.13 4.80
C GLU A 32 5.05 4.68 5.47
N MET A 33 4.63 3.44 5.21
CA MET A 33 3.44 2.88 5.84
C MET A 33 3.62 2.74 7.35
N GLU A 34 4.78 2.27 7.81
CA GLU A 34 5.10 2.18 9.23
C GLU A 34 5.10 3.53 9.92
N ALA A 35 5.76 4.54 9.33
CA ALA A 35 5.78 5.90 9.86
C ALA A 35 4.37 6.48 9.98
N ARG A 36 3.56 6.33 8.93
CA ARG A 36 2.16 6.77 8.92
C ARG A 36 1.34 6.10 10.01
N LEU A 37 1.45 4.78 10.18
CA LEU A 37 0.67 4.08 11.20
C LEU A 37 1.09 4.48 12.62
N LYS A 38 2.39 4.74 12.85
CA LYS A 38 2.88 5.26 14.14
C LYS A 38 2.35 6.66 14.44
N GLU A 39 2.21 7.51 13.42
CA GLU A 39 1.62 8.85 13.56
C GLU A 39 0.11 8.78 13.84
N LEU A 40 -0.62 7.93 13.11
CA LEU A 40 -2.07 7.76 13.28
C LEU A 40 -2.45 7.09 14.61
N TYR A 41 -1.61 6.17 15.09
CA TYR A 41 -1.89 5.34 16.28
C TYR A 41 -0.73 5.38 17.29
N PRO A 42 -0.46 6.54 17.92
CA PRO A 42 0.70 6.71 18.82
C PRO A 42 0.60 5.86 20.09
N SER A 43 -0.61 5.44 20.48
CA SER A 43 -0.83 4.56 21.63
C SER A 43 -0.69 3.07 21.29
N THR A 44 -0.55 2.73 20.01
CA THR A 44 -0.43 1.34 19.54
C THR A 44 1.04 1.01 19.31
N ARG A 45 1.52 -0.06 19.94
CA ARG A 45 2.90 -0.53 19.75
C ARG A 45 3.04 -1.31 18.45
N ILE A 46 3.26 -0.59 17.35
CA ILE A 46 3.55 -1.16 16.04
C ILE A 46 5.01 -1.59 15.99
N THR A 47 5.25 -2.88 15.77
CA THR A 47 6.60 -3.47 15.76
C THR A 47 7.11 -3.75 14.35
N ALA A 48 6.24 -4.00 13.39
CA ALA A 48 6.60 -4.19 11.98
C ALA A 48 5.39 -3.93 11.07
N VAL A 49 5.66 -3.47 9.85
CA VAL A 49 4.66 -3.33 8.76
C VAL A 49 5.24 -3.90 7.49
N ARG A 50 4.48 -4.74 6.79
CA ARG A 50 4.93 -5.43 5.57
C ARG A 50 3.79 -5.53 4.55
N PRO A 51 4.07 -5.57 3.23
CA PRO A 51 3.05 -5.88 2.25
C PRO A 51 2.58 -7.31 2.45
N SER A 52 1.27 -7.51 2.34
CA SER A 52 0.66 -8.84 2.28
C SER A 52 0.82 -9.43 0.88
N GLU A 53 0.67 -10.76 0.77
CA GLU A 53 0.52 -11.44 -0.53
C GLU A 53 -0.75 -11.00 -1.26
N VAL A 54 -1.73 -10.44 -0.55
CA VAL A 54 -2.91 -9.80 -1.13
C VAL A 54 -2.61 -8.35 -1.46
N LEU A 55 -2.74 -7.99 -2.75
CA LEU A 55 -2.54 -6.64 -3.23
C LEU A 55 -3.46 -5.64 -2.52
N GLY A 56 -2.87 -4.53 -2.07
CA GLY A 56 -3.60 -3.49 -1.35
C GLY A 56 -3.81 -3.78 0.13
N LEU A 57 -3.26 -4.88 0.67
CA LEU A 57 -3.22 -5.12 2.11
C LEU A 57 -1.78 -5.06 2.63
N TYR A 58 -1.65 -4.51 3.83
CA TYR A 58 -0.44 -4.54 4.63
C TYR A 58 -0.67 -5.34 5.89
N GLU A 59 0.27 -6.22 6.22
CA GLU A 59 0.35 -6.90 7.51
C GLU A 59 0.99 -5.95 8.52
N VAL A 60 0.33 -5.75 9.65
CA VAL A 60 0.76 -4.88 10.74
C VAL A 60 0.93 -5.74 11.98
N THR A 61 2.17 -5.87 12.43
CA THR A 61 2.48 -6.58 13.68
C THR A 61 2.44 -5.60 14.84
N MET A 62 1.65 -5.95 15.85
CA MET A 62 1.47 -5.20 17.09
C MET A 62 1.87 -6.09 18.26
N GLY A 63 3.18 -6.15 18.55
CA GLY A 63 3.72 -7.05 19.57
C GLY A 63 3.56 -8.52 19.18
N ARG A 64 2.55 -9.20 19.75
CA ARG A 64 2.25 -10.63 19.49
C ARG A 64 0.97 -10.85 18.68
N SER A 65 0.39 -9.78 18.16
CA SER A 65 -0.80 -9.83 17.31
C SER A 65 -0.45 -9.33 15.91
N VAL A 66 -1.15 -9.86 14.91
CA VAL A 66 -1.06 -9.44 13.51
C VAL A 66 -2.45 -8.98 13.08
N ALA A 67 -2.51 -7.85 12.38
CA ALA A 67 -3.72 -7.35 11.74
C ALA A 67 -3.40 -6.92 10.31
N PHE A 68 -4.44 -6.74 9.51
CA PHE A 68 -4.32 -6.31 8.12
C PHE A 68 -4.96 -4.94 7.95
N THR A 69 -4.34 -4.07 7.15
CA THR A 69 -4.89 -2.76 6.82
C THR A 69 -4.74 -2.45 5.34
N ASP A 70 -5.65 -1.62 4.85
CA ASP A 70 -5.51 -0.99 3.53
C ASP A 70 -4.40 0.08 3.54
N PRO A 71 -3.95 0.60 2.38
CA PRO A 71 -2.83 1.55 2.29
C PRO A 71 -3.13 2.89 2.97
N THR A 72 -4.40 3.18 3.30
CA THR A 72 -4.74 4.38 4.09
C THR A 72 -4.47 4.21 5.58
N GLY A 73 -4.27 2.99 6.07
CA GLY A 73 -4.09 2.72 7.50
C GLY A 73 -5.36 2.97 8.32
N ARG A 74 -6.52 3.16 7.71
CA ARG A 74 -7.76 3.56 8.40
C ARG A 74 -8.58 2.37 8.87
N TYR A 75 -8.57 1.27 8.13
CA TYR A 75 -9.40 0.11 8.42
C TYR A 75 -8.54 -1.09 8.77
N PHE A 76 -8.80 -1.68 9.93
CA PHE A 76 -8.11 -2.88 10.38
C PHE A 76 -9.02 -4.09 10.34
N VAL A 77 -8.48 -5.17 9.81
CA VAL A 77 -9.07 -6.50 9.87
C VAL A 77 -8.20 -7.35 10.80
N PHE A 78 -8.82 -7.85 11.86
CA PHE A 78 -8.19 -8.74 12.82
C PHE A 78 -8.59 -10.18 12.52
N GLY A 79 -7.62 -11.07 12.41
CA GLY A 79 -7.86 -12.47 12.11
C GLY A 79 -6.73 -13.08 11.29
N HIS A 80 -7.09 -14.12 10.55
CA HIS A 80 -6.17 -14.90 9.76
C HIS A 80 -6.44 -14.70 8.27
N LEU A 81 -5.37 -14.49 7.51
CA LEU A 81 -5.39 -14.50 6.07
C LEU A 81 -5.01 -15.89 5.58
N PHE A 82 -5.96 -16.56 4.93
CA PHE A 82 -5.72 -17.86 4.34
C PHE A 82 -5.63 -17.75 2.81
N ASP A 83 -4.56 -18.32 2.26
CA ASP A 83 -4.51 -18.67 0.85
C ASP A 83 -5.35 -19.94 0.62
N MET A 84 -6.48 -19.81 -0.08
CA MET A 84 -7.36 -20.93 -0.40
C MET A 84 -6.86 -21.80 -1.55
N LYS A 85 -5.95 -21.28 -2.38
CA LYS A 85 -5.33 -22.03 -3.47
C LYS A 85 -4.26 -22.97 -2.93
N GLU A 86 -3.43 -22.49 -2.00
CA GLU A 86 -2.40 -23.29 -1.33
C GLU A 86 -2.89 -23.96 -0.03
N GLN A 87 -4.12 -23.66 0.39
CA GLN A 87 -4.72 -24.10 1.66
C GLN A 87 -3.84 -23.77 2.87
N LYS A 88 -3.31 -22.55 2.89
CA LYS A 88 -2.26 -22.13 3.81
C LYS A 88 -2.69 -20.93 4.63
N ASP A 89 -2.52 -21.02 5.94
CA ASP A 89 -2.67 -19.86 6.82
C ASP A 89 -1.39 -19.01 6.79
N LEU A 90 -1.45 -17.89 6.09
CA LEU A 90 -0.32 -16.97 5.96
C LEU A 90 -0.02 -16.27 7.29
N THR A 91 -1.03 -16.09 8.15
CA THR A 91 -0.88 -15.43 9.45
C THR A 91 -0.28 -16.35 10.50
N ALA A 92 -0.66 -17.63 10.52
CA ALA A 92 -0.10 -18.61 11.46
C ALA A 92 1.41 -18.77 11.31
N GLN A 93 1.92 -18.72 10.07
CA GLN A 93 3.38 -18.73 9.85
C GLN A 93 4.06 -17.53 10.49
N ARG A 94 3.48 -16.33 10.34
CA ARG A 94 3.99 -15.11 10.97
C ARG A 94 3.95 -15.18 12.48
N LEU A 95 2.84 -15.64 13.04
CA LEU A 95 2.70 -15.82 14.49
C LEU A 95 3.73 -16.84 15.01
N SER A 96 4.01 -17.91 14.28
CA SER A 96 5.05 -18.88 14.63
C SER A 96 6.43 -18.23 14.63
N ASP A 97 6.75 -17.43 13.61
CA ASP A 97 8.03 -16.71 13.51
C ASP A 97 8.20 -15.70 14.67
N ILE A 98 7.15 -14.94 14.99
CA ILE A 98 7.13 -13.97 16.10
C ILE A 98 7.28 -14.66 17.46
N ASN A 99 6.65 -15.81 17.64
CA ASN A 99 6.63 -16.54 18.90
C ASN A 99 7.81 -17.52 19.06
N ARG A 100 8.69 -17.63 18.07
CA ARG A 100 9.83 -18.53 18.12
C ARG A 100 10.75 -18.12 19.28
N ILE A 101 10.77 -18.94 20.32
CA ILE A 101 11.68 -18.77 21.45
C ILE A 101 13.08 -19.12 20.95
N ASP A 102 14.01 -18.17 21.06
CA ASP A 102 15.42 -18.47 20.87
C ASP A 102 15.92 -19.23 22.10
N PHE A 103 15.92 -20.56 22.00
CA PHE A 103 16.37 -21.45 23.07
C PHE A 103 17.83 -21.21 23.49
N ALA A 104 18.64 -20.53 22.67
CA ALA A 104 20.00 -20.13 23.04
C ALA A 104 20.03 -19.00 24.09
N GLN A 105 18.90 -18.30 24.31
CA GLN A 105 18.80 -17.19 25.26
C GLN A 105 18.10 -17.56 26.58
N LEU A 106 17.72 -18.83 26.77
CA LEU A 106 17.13 -19.28 28.02
C LEU A 106 18.25 -19.52 29.06
N PRO A 107 18.22 -18.84 30.22
CA PRO A 107 19.14 -19.15 31.31
C PRO A 107 18.85 -20.57 31.82
N LEU A 108 19.90 -21.40 31.88
CA LEU A 108 19.87 -22.75 32.47
C LEU A 108 19.67 -22.69 33.99
#